data_AF-A0A1I0MEK0-F1
#
_entry.id   AF-A0A1I0MEK0-F1
#
_cell.length_a   1.000
_cell.length_b   1.000
_cell.length_c   1.000
_cell.angle_alpha   90.00
_cell.angle_beta   90.00
_cell.angle_gamma   90.00
#
_symmetry.space_group_name_H-M   'P 1'
#
loop_
_entity.id
_entity.type
_entity.pdbx_description
1 polymer ?
#
loop_
_entity_poly.entity_id
_entity_poly.type
_entity_poly.pdbx_seq_one_letter_code
_entity_poly.pdbx_strand_id
1 'polypeptide(L)'
;MYMLRIILLGIFGFAGGAISASGFFAVLTIVGVMNRFAKVTRTAKHIKLYEDMIILGATIGNILVIFQLVIHVGIIACAIFGLFSGIFIGSFLVCLAETIKALPIFIRRIRISSGLGYIILFLAIGKGIGSLMYFYFLYPK
;
A
#
# COMPACT_ATOMS: atom_id res chain seq x y z
N MET A 1 38.81 2.56 -11.26
CA MET A 1 37.76 3.50 -10.81
C MET A 1 36.37 3.21 -11.41
N TYR A 2 36.27 2.81 -12.67
CA TYR A 2 34.97 2.51 -13.33
C TYR A 2 34.25 1.27 -12.77
N MET A 3 35.01 0.18 -12.51
CA MET A 3 34.44 -1.06 -11.96
C MET A 3 33.84 -0.88 -10.55
N LEU A 4 34.49 -0.07 -9.70
CA LEU A 4 34.00 0.27 -8.36
C LEU A 4 32.66 1.03 -8.44
N ARG A 5 32.50 1.94 -9.41
CA ARG A 5 31.23 2.67 -9.62
C ARG A 5 30.10 1.74 -10.01
N ILE A 6 30.34 0.79 -10.93
CA ILE A 6 29.30 -0.18 -11.35
C ILE A 6 28.85 -1.04 -10.17
N ILE A 7 29.80 -1.53 -9.37
CA ILE A 7 29.50 -2.35 -8.19
C ILE A 7 28.70 -1.54 -7.17
N LEU A 8 29.11 -0.30 -6.88
CA LEU A 8 28.37 0.59 -5.97
C LEU A 8 26.97 0.89 -6.48
N LEU A 9 26.80 1.24 -7.76
CA LEU A 9 25.47 1.44 -8.35
C LEU A 9 24.61 0.19 -8.27
N GLY A 10 25.19 -1.00 -8.50
CA GLY A 10 24.49 -2.27 -8.36
C GLY A 10 23.98 -2.50 -6.93
N ILE A 11 24.82 -2.23 -5.93
CA ILE A 11 24.45 -2.36 -4.51
C ILE A 11 23.35 -1.36 -4.13
N PHE A 12 23.48 -0.09 -4.53
CA PHE A 12 22.45 0.91 -4.24
C PHE A 12 21.13 0.62 -4.98
N GLY A 13 21.20 0.14 -6.23
CA GLY A 13 20.02 -0.29 -6.98
C GLY A 13 19.31 -1.48 -6.33
N PHE A 14 20.07 -2.48 -5.89
CA PHE A 14 19.52 -3.64 -5.18
C PHE A 14 18.94 -3.26 -3.82
N ALA A 15 19.63 -2.42 -3.05
CA ALA A 15 19.15 -1.93 -1.76
C ALA A 15 17.85 -1.12 -1.92
N GLY A 16 17.78 -0.22 -2.91
CA GLY A 16 16.56 0.52 -3.23
C GLY A 16 15.40 -0.39 -3.65
N GLY A 17 15.69 -1.43 -4.44
CA GLY A 17 14.72 -2.45 -4.81
C GLY A 17 14.20 -3.23 -3.61
N ALA A 18 15.08 -3.65 -2.69
CA ALA A 18 14.70 -4.39 -1.49
C ALA A 18 13.85 -3.53 -0.52
N ILE A 19 14.21 -2.26 -0.32
CA ILE A 19 13.46 -1.34 0.54
C ILE A 19 12.06 -1.05 -0.06
N SER A 20 11.97 -0.82 -1.37
CA SER A 20 10.67 -0.57 -2.01
C SER A 20 9.76 -1.80 -1.99
N ALA A 21 10.30 -2.99 -2.29
CA ALA A 21 9.53 -4.24 -2.24
C ALA A 21 9.03 -4.57 -0.83
N SER A 22 9.90 -4.43 0.17
CA SER A 22 9.52 -4.64 1.58
C SER A 22 8.47 -3.63 2.05
N GLY A 23 8.58 -2.36 1.65
CA GLY A 23 7.58 -1.33 1.98
C GLY A 23 6.20 -1.65 1.41
N PHE A 24 6.13 -2.07 0.15
CA PHE A 24 4.89 -2.49 -0.50
C PHE A 24 4.27 -3.71 0.20
N PHE A 25 5.09 -4.73 0.46
CA PHE A 25 4.63 -5.97 1.10
C PHE A 25 4.19 -5.74 2.56
N ALA A 26 4.88 -4.87 3.30
CA ALA A 26 4.52 -4.50 4.66
C ALA A 26 3.14 -3.84 4.71
N VAL A 27 2.85 -2.89 3.81
CA VAL A 27 1.54 -2.23 3.74
C VAL A 27 0.43 -3.25 3.45
N LEU A 28 0.62 -4.12 2.45
CA LEU A 28 -0.39 -5.14 2.11
C LEU A 28 -0.67 -6.12 3.25
N THR A 29 0.36 -6.52 3.98
CA THR A 29 0.26 -7.44 5.12
C THR A 29 -0.41 -6.78 6.31
N ILE A 30 -0.03 -5.54 6.65
CA ILE A 30 -0.59 -4.77 7.78
C ILE A 30 -2.07 -4.45 7.53
N VAL A 31 -2.42 -4.05 6.32
CA VAL A 31 -3.82 -3.80 5.94
C VAL A 31 -4.64 -5.11 5.96
N GLY A 32 -3.99 -6.26 5.80
CA GLY A 32 -4.64 -7.56 5.93
C GLY A 32 -5.46 -7.98 4.72
N VAL A 33 -5.16 -7.43 3.55
CA VAL A 33 -5.87 -7.72 2.28
C VAL A 33 -5.86 -9.21 1.97
N MET A 34 -4.73 -9.87 2.19
CA MET A 34 -4.59 -11.31 1.97
C MET A 34 -5.49 -12.14 2.88
N ASN A 35 -5.52 -11.80 4.18
CA ASN A 35 -6.36 -12.48 5.16
C ASN A 35 -7.84 -12.31 4.84
N ARG A 36 -8.23 -11.16 4.29
CA ARG A 36 -9.59 -10.90 3.81
C ARG A 36 -9.99 -11.82 2.66
N PHE A 37 -9.15 -11.91 1.62
CA PHE A 37 -9.43 -12.76 0.47
C PHE A 37 -9.50 -14.23 0.86
N ALA A 38 -8.58 -14.70 1.72
CA ALA A 38 -8.60 -16.05 2.26
C ALA A 38 -9.86 -16.33 3.10
N LYS A 39 -10.35 -15.34 3.85
CA LYS A 39 -11.57 -15.45 4.66
C LYS A 39 -12.84 -15.51 3.81
N VAL A 40 -12.96 -14.67 2.78
CA VAL A 40 -14.15 -14.64 1.89
C VAL A 40 -14.24 -15.91 1.04
N THR A 41 -13.11 -16.38 0.52
CA THR A 41 -13.04 -17.61 -0.28
C THR A 41 -13.03 -18.89 0.57
N ARG A 42 -13.11 -18.77 1.90
CA ARG A 42 -12.99 -19.88 2.87
C ARG A 42 -11.74 -20.74 2.67
N THR A 43 -10.69 -20.17 2.08
CA THR A 43 -9.48 -20.88 1.66
C THR A 43 -8.27 -20.39 2.46
N ALA A 44 -8.39 -20.42 3.79
CA ALA A 44 -7.31 -20.03 4.72
C ALA A 44 -6.06 -20.90 4.60
N LYS A 45 -6.18 -22.12 4.09
CA LYS A 45 -5.04 -23.04 3.91
C LYS A 45 -4.09 -22.62 2.77
N HIS A 46 -4.55 -21.77 1.85
CA HIS A 46 -3.78 -21.39 0.65
C HIS A 46 -3.32 -19.93 0.65
N ILE A 47 -3.01 -19.35 1.82
CA ILE A 47 -2.53 -17.96 1.94
C ILE A 47 -1.29 -17.71 1.08
N LYS A 48 -0.36 -18.67 1.01
CA LYS A 48 0.85 -18.57 0.17
C LYS A 48 0.55 -18.36 -1.31
N LEU A 49 -0.51 -18.97 -1.85
CA LEU A 49 -0.88 -18.77 -3.25
C LEU A 49 -1.35 -17.32 -3.51
N TYR A 50 -2.05 -16.71 -2.57
CA TYR A 50 -2.42 -15.29 -2.70
C TYR A 50 -1.19 -14.37 -2.65
N GLU A 51 -0.21 -14.72 -1.81
CA GLU A 51 1.08 -14.05 -1.67
C GLU A 51 1.84 -14.07 -3.01
N ASP A 52 1.97 -15.25 -3.60
CA ASP A 52 2.66 -15.46 -4.88
C ASP A 52 1.97 -14.70 -6.03
N MET A 53 0.64 -14.68 -6.07
CA MET A 53 -0.11 -13.94 -7.09
C MET A 53 0.07 -12.42 -6.97
N ILE A 54 0.16 -11.89 -5.75
CA ILE A 54 0.46 -10.48 -5.51
C ILE A 54 1.88 -10.15 -5.94
N ILE A 55 2.85 -11.01 -5.61
CA ILE A 55 4.25 -10.83 -6.00
C ILE A 55 4.35 -10.84 -7.54
N LEU A 56 3.75 -11.81 -8.22
CA LEU A 56 3.72 -11.89 -9.67
C LEU A 56 3.08 -10.63 -10.29
N GLY A 57 1.93 -10.19 -9.77
CA GLY A 57 1.26 -8.98 -10.23
C GLY A 57 2.11 -7.72 -10.06
N ALA A 58 2.78 -7.58 -8.90
CA ALA A 58 3.68 -6.47 -8.63
C ALA A 58 4.93 -6.50 -9.52
N THR A 59 5.51 -7.68 -9.77
CA THR A 59 6.64 -7.84 -10.69
C THR A 59 6.26 -7.44 -12.12
N ILE A 60 5.12 -7.95 -12.63
CA ILE A 60 4.63 -7.60 -13.97
C ILE A 60 4.35 -6.10 -14.05
N GLY A 61 3.62 -5.54 -13.08
CA GLY A 61 3.33 -4.11 -13.03
C GLY A 61 4.59 -3.24 -13.01
N ASN A 62 5.61 -3.64 -12.24
CA ASN A 62 6.88 -2.93 -12.18
C ASN A 62 7.62 -2.97 -13.53
N ILE A 63 7.66 -4.12 -14.21
CA ILE A 63 8.23 -4.25 -15.55
C ILE A 63 7.52 -3.31 -16.53
N LEU A 64 6.18 -3.30 -16.55
CA LEU A 64 5.41 -2.43 -17.45
C LEU A 64 5.71 -0.94 -17.23
N VAL A 65 5.84 -0.53 -15.97
CA VAL A 65 6.12 0.87 -15.60
C VAL A 65 7.57 1.27 -15.93
N ILE A 66 8.55 0.42 -15.58
CA ILE A 66 9.98 0.69 -15.82
C ILE A 66 10.29 0.78 -17.31
N PHE A 67 9.79 -0.18 -18.10
CA PHE A 67 10.07 -0.22 -19.53
C PHE A 67 9.16 0.69 -20.36
N GLN A 68 8.26 1.46 -19.72
CA GLN A 68 7.30 2.35 -20.38
C GLN A 68 6.59 1.64 -21.55
N LEU A 69 6.24 0.37 -21.33
CA LEU A 69 5.73 -0.49 -22.38
C LEU A 69 4.30 -0.06 -22.71
N VAL A 70 4.13 0.69 -23.81
CA VAL A 70 2.82 1.12 -24.29
C VAL A 70 2.14 -0.06 -24.96
N ILE A 71 1.53 -0.91 -24.15
CA ILE A 71 0.70 -1.99 -24.64
C ILE A 71 -0.62 -1.35 -25.09
N HIS A 72 -0.88 -1.38 -26.40
CA HIS A 72 -2.18 -0.99 -26.96
C HIS A 72 -3.18 -2.11 -26.69
N VAL A 73 -3.63 -2.19 -25.45
CA VAL A 73 -4.68 -3.13 -25.06
C VAL A 73 -6.02 -2.56 -25.52
N GLY A 74 -6.79 -3.36 -26.26
CA GLY A 74 -8.12 -2.94 -26.74
C GLY A 74 -9.06 -2.57 -25.60
N ILE A 75 -10.14 -1.85 -25.91
CA ILE A 75 -11.16 -1.38 -24.95
C ILE A 75 -11.64 -2.47 -23.99
N ILE A 76 -11.79 -3.71 -24.47
CA ILE A 76 -12.23 -4.85 -23.66
C ILE A 76 -11.23 -5.15 -22.55
N ALA A 77 -9.93 -5.15 -22.86
CA ALA A 77 -8.90 -5.43 -21.87
C ALA A 77 -8.74 -4.30 -20.86
N CYS A 78 -8.89 -3.04 -21.29
CA CYS A 78 -8.96 -1.89 -20.38
C CYS A 78 -10.16 -1.98 -19.43
N ALA A 79 -11.33 -2.40 -19.92
CA ALA A 79 -12.51 -2.59 -19.10
C ALA A 79 -12.31 -3.70 -18.06
N ILE A 80 -11.74 -4.84 -18.47
CA ILE A 80 -11.42 -5.96 -17.58
C ILE A 80 -10.41 -5.52 -16.51
N PHE A 81 -9.34 -4.82 -16.90
CA PHE A 81 -8.35 -4.30 -15.97
C PHE A 81 -8.98 -3.30 -14.98
N GLY A 82 -9.84 -2.41 -15.45
CA GLY A 82 -10.58 -1.47 -14.61
C GLY A 82 -11.47 -2.17 -13.58
N LEU A 83 -12.17 -3.24 -13.97
CA LEU A 83 -12.98 -4.04 -13.05
C LEU A 83 -12.11 -4.70 -11.97
N PHE A 84 -11.02 -5.37 -12.34
CA PHE A 84 -10.13 -6.01 -11.37
C PHE A 84 -9.46 -4.99 -10.44
N SER A 85 -9.01 -3.86 -10.97
CA SER A 85 -8.47 -2.76 -10.18
C SER A 85 -9.51 -2.21 -9.20
N GLY A 86 -10.76 -2.03 -9.63
CA GLY A 86 -11.86 -1.60 -8.77
C GLY A 86 -12.16 -2.58 -7.64
N ILE A 87 -12.20 -3.89 -7.92
CA ILE A 87 -12.39 -4.93 -6.90
C ILE A 87 -11.24 -4.92 -5.88
N PHE A 88 -10.01 -4.76 -6.36
CA PHE A 88 -8.83 -4.68 -5.51
C PHE A 88 -8.86 -3.44 -4.61
N ILE A 89 -9.06 -2.25 -5.17
CA ILE A 89 -9.10 -0.98 -4.43
C ILE A 89 -10.28 -0.98 -3.44
N GLY A 90 -11.45 -1.47 -3.85
CA GLY A 90 -12.60 -1.62 -2.96
C GLY A 90 -12.28 -2.51 -1.76
N SER A 91 -11.71 -3.70 -2.02
CA SER A 91 -11.30 -4.62 -0.95
C SER A 91 -10.24 -4.01 -0.04
N PHE A 92 -9.26 -3.30 -0.62
CA PHE A 92 -8.21 -2.60 0.10
C PHE A 92 -8.78 -1.56 1.07
N LEU A 93 -9.72 -0.73 0.61
CA LEU A 93 -10.37 0.30 1.43
C LEU A 93 -11.14 -0.28 2.61
N VAL A 94 -11.88 -1.38 2.42
CA VAL A 94 -12.63 -1.99 3.54
C VAL A 94 -11.68 -2.62 4.56
N CYS A 95 -10.57 -3.23 4.10
CA CYS A 95 -9.53 -3.76 5.01
C CYS A 95 -8.84 -2.64 5.79
N LEU A 96 -8.57 -1.50 5.14
CA LEU A 96 -8.01 -0.33 5.79
C LEU A 96 -8.96 0.20 6.87
N ALA A 97 -10.26 0.29 6.56
CA ALA A 97 -11.28 0.73 7.51
C ALA A 97 -11.40 -0.23 8.72
N GLU A 98 -11.29 -1.54 8.52
CA GLU A 98 -11.28 -2.53 9.60
C GLU A 98 -10.04 -2.40 10.49
N THR A 99 -8.87 -2.22 9.88
CA THR A 99 -7.61 -2.05 10.61
C THR A 99 -7.62 -0.75 11.43
N ILE A 100 -8.14 0.33 10.88
CA ILE A 100 -8.30 1.62 11.59
C ILE A 100 -9.28 1.47 12.77
N LYS A 101 -10.39 0.73 12.61
CA LYS A 101 -11.33 0.46 13.71
C LYS A 101 -10.72 -0.37 14.83
N ALA A 102 -9.76 -1.25 14.52
CA ALA A 102 -9.06 -2.05 15.52
C ALA A 102 -8.06 -1.23 16.36
N LEU A 103 -7.55 -0.13 15.82
CA LEU A 103 -6.51 0.71 16.44
C LEU A 103 -6.95 1.29 17.81
N PRO A 104 -8.12 1.94 17.96
CA PRO A 104 -8.60 2.44 19.26
C PRO A 104 -8.81 1.32 20.30
N ILE A 105 -9.29 0.15 19.85
CA ILE A 105 -9.54 -1.01 20.70
C ILE A 105 -8.20 -1.55 21.23
N PHE A 106 -7.20 -1.65 20.37
CA PHE A 106 -5.84 -2.07 20.73
C PHE A 106 -5.21 -1.14 21.77
N ILE A 107 -5.31 0.18 21.58
CA ILE A 107 -4.76 1.16 22.52
C ILE A 107 -5.48 1.08 23.88
N ARG A 108 -6.81 0.90 23.90
CA ARG A 108 -7.57 0.70 25.14
C ARG A 108 -7.16 -0.60 25.86
N ARG A 109 -6.84 -1.67 25.13
CA ARG A 109 -6.37 -2.95 25.68
C ARG A 109 -4.98 -2.87 26.31
N ILE A 110 -4.10 -2.00 25.82
CA ILE A 110 -2.77 -1.77 26.42
C ILE A 110 -2.85 -0.91 27.70
N ARG A 111 -4.05 -0.53 28.17
CA ARG A 111 -4.26 0.34 29.34
C ARG A 111 -3.53 1.70 29.24
N ILE A 112 -3.28 2.21 28.04
CA ILE A 112 -2.92 3.62 27.83
C ILE A 112 -4.21 4.45 27.96
N SER A 113 -4.76 4.48 29.18
CA SER A 113 -6.12 4.98 29.45
C SER A 113 -6.24 6.51 29.37
N SER A 114 -5.13 7.24 29.47
CA SER A 114 -5.16 8.71 29.58
C SER A 114 -4.59 9.44 28.36
N GLY A 115 -4.00 8.73 27.38
CA GLY A 115 -3.29 9.33 26.24
C GLY A 115 -4.08 9.41 24.93
N LEU A 116 -5.14 8.60 24.78
CA LEU A 116 -5.88 8.48 23.52
C LEU A 116 -6.51 9.79 23.04
N GLY A 117 -7.11 10.56 23.97
CA GLY A 117 -7.69 11.86 23.65
C GLY A 117 -6.66 12.83 23.09
N TYR A 118 -5.46 12.86 23.69
CA TYR A 118 -4.36 13.70 23.21
C TYR A 118 -3.86 13.26 21.83
N ILE A 119 -3.71 11.95 21.58
CA ILE A 119 -3.29 11.44 20.26
C ILE A 119 -4.29 11.86 19.18
N ILE A 120 -5.59 11.72 19.43
CA ILE A 120 -6.64 12.10 18.49
C ILE A 120 -6.65 13.62 18.28
N LEU A 121 -6.45 14.41 19.34
CA LEU A 121 -6.37 15.87 19.27
C LEU A 121 -5.18 16.32 18.41
N PHE A 122 -3.98 15.80 18.65
CA PHE A 122 -2.80 16.14 17.86
C PHE A 122 -2.94 15.72 16.39
N LEU A 123 -3.58 14.57 16.14
CA LEU A 123 -3.85 14.08 14.78
C LEU A 123 -4.88 14.96 14.06
N ALA A 124 -5.91 15.43 14.77
CA ALA A 124 -6.89 16.36 14.24
C ALA A 124 -6.28 17.74 13.95
N ILE A 125 -5.45 18.27 14.87
CA ILE A 125 -4.73 19.53 14.68
C ILE A 125 -3.78 19.43 13.49
N GLY A 126 -2.99 18.35 13.40
CA GLY A 126 -2.06 18.13 12.29
C GLY A 126 -2.78 18.07 10.93
N LYS A 127 -3.91 17.36 10.85
CA LYS A 127 -4.75 17.36 9.64
C LYS A 127 -5.37 18.73 9.36
N GLY A 128 -5.81 19.44 10.39
CA GLY A 128 -6.37 20.79 10.28
C GLY A 128 -5.36 21.76 9.68
N ILE A 129 -4.17 21.85 10.27
CA ILE A 129 -3.07 22.68 9.79
C ILE A 129 -2.66 22.28 8.38
N GLY A 130 -2.51 20.99 8.09
CA GLY A 130 -2.19 20.49 6.75
C GLY A 130 -3.21 20.91 5.70
N SER A 131 -4.51 20.86 6.04
CA SER A 131 -5.57 21.31 5.14
C SER A 131 -5.56 22.83 4.93
N LEU A 132 -5.31 23.61 5.98
CA LEU A 132 -5.19 25.06 5.88
C LEU A 132 -3.99 25.48 5.03
N MET A 133 -2.83 24.85 5.23
CA MET A 133 -1.64 25.09 4.41
C MET A 133 -1.86 24.70 2.95
N TYR A 134 -2.54 23.58 2.69
CA TYR A 134 -2.90 23.18 1.33
C TYR A 134 -3.73 24.25 0.62
N PHE A 135 -4.76 24.78 1.28
CA PHE A 135 -5.59 25.84 0.70
C PHE A 135 -4.86 27.19 0.56
N TYR A 136 -3.96 27.53 1.49
CA TYR A 136 -3.28 28.83 1.49
C TYR A 136 -2.06 28.88 0.56
N PHE A 137 -1.35 27.75 0.38
CA PHE A 137 -0.08 27.71 -0.35
C PHE A 137 -0.19 27.05 -1.74
N LEU A 138 -1.08 26.06 -1.90
CA LEU A 138 -1.21 25.31 -3.16
C LEU A 138 -2.33 25.83 -4.07
N TYR A 139 -3.20 26.69 -3.54
CA TYR A 139 -4.20 27.44 -4.34
C TYR A 139 -3.81 28.93 -4.40
N PRO A 140 -2.71 29.30 -5.09
CA PRO A 140 -2.53 30.69 -5.47
C PRO A 140 -3.65 31.06 -6.46
N LYS A 141 -4.26 32.22 -6.24
CA LYS A 141 -5.09 32.87 -7.26
C LYS A 141 -4.28 33.15 -8.52
#